data_AF-A0A928DPP2-F1
#
_entry.id   AF-A0A928DPP2-F1
#
_cell.length_a   1.000
_cell.length_b   1.000
_cell.length_c   1.000
_cell.angle_alpha   90.00
_cell.angle_beta   90.00
_cell.angle_gamma   90.00
#
_symmetry.space_group_name_H-M   'P 1'
#
loop_
_entity.id
_entity.type
_entity.pdbx_description
1 polymer ?
#
loop_
_entity_poly.entity_id
_entity_poly.type
_entity_poly.pdbx_seq_one_letter_code
_entity_poly.pdbx_strand_id
1 'polypeptide(L)'
;MNTETLLDTINTQCDALRARLHAAALSVSDFNKRLEAILQQLHKNIEVRDTTFAADFNLFCADLRTQVNDTEAFWLQARADVRACKAADWTEDLALPAKGLNSRARSLSRAADEFTTAYDRFCRNYKSFTAAKLNVWLLTSCQSDLDNLTGKILFLAREIAKQTERNRGSHANG
;
A
#
# COMPACT_ATOMS: atom_id res chain seq x y z
N MET A 1 24.32 -6.00 5.13
CA MET A 1 23.15 -6.86 5.40
C MET A 1 23.25 -8.07 4.48
N ASN A 2 23.07 -9.30 4.97
CA ASN A 2 23.06 -10.49 4.11
C ASN A 2 21.67 -10.66 3.42
N THR A 3 21.59 -11.51 2.40
CA THR A 3 20.39 -11.72 1.58
C THR A 3 19.21 -12.30 2.38
N GLU A 4 19.48 -13.16 3.36
CA GLU A 4 18.48 -13.69 4.29
C GLU A 4 17.82 -12.56 5.12
N THR A 5 18.63 -11.75 5.82
CA THR A 5 18.13 -10.64 6.63
C THR A 5 17.39 -9.60 5.78
N LEU A 6 17.90 -9.32 4.58
CA LEU A 6 17.25 -8.42 3.62
C LEU A 6 15.86 -8.96 3.23
N LEU A 7 15.77 -10.25 2.90
CA LEU A 7 14.52 -10.88 2.48
C LEU A 7 13.49 -10.93 3.62
N ASP A 8 13.92 -11.24 4.85
CA ASP A 8 13.06 -11.20 6.02
C ASP A 8 12.56 -9.78 6.31
N THR A 9 13.44 -8.79 6.23
CA THR A 9 13.05 -7.38 6.39
C THR A 9 12.03 -6.96 5.35
N ILE A 10 12.24 -7.33 4.07
CA ILE A 10 11.29 -7.06 2.99
C ILE A 10 9.95 -7.76 3.25
N ASN A 11 9.95 -9.02 3.71
CA ASN A 11 8.73 -9.74 4.06
C ASN A 11 7.95 -9.01 5.15
N THR A 12 8.61 -8.63 6.25
CA THR A 12 7.99 -7.89 7.36
C THR A 12 7.40 -6.56 6.90
N GLN A 13 8.13 -5.80 6.08
CA GLN A 13 7.65 -4.52 5.56
C GLN A 13 6.49 -4.68 4.58
N CYS A 14 6.46 -5.77 3.80
CA CYS A 14 5.34 -6.10 2.93
C CYS A 14 4.06 -6.37 3.75
N ASP A 15 4.18 -7.14 4.84
CA ASP A 15 3.05 -7.43 5.73
C ASP A 15 2.57 -6.18 6.49
N ALA A 16 3.49 -5.35 6.96
CA ALA A 16 3.17 -4.07 7.61
C ALA A 16 2.43 -3.11 6.67
N LEU A 17 2.92 -2.93 5.43
CA LEU A 17 2.27 -2.09 4.43
C LEU A 17 0.89 -2.62 4.05
N ARG A 18 0.73 -3.95 3.93
CA ARG A 18 -0.57 -4.58 3.66
C ARG A 18 -1.58 -4.27 4.76
N ALA A 19 -1.17 -4.39 6.03
CA ALA A 19 -2.05 -4.07 7.16
C ALA A 19 -2.46 -2.59 7.17
N ARG A 20 -1.52 -1.67 6.88
CA ARG A 20 -1.79 -0.23 6.77
C ARG A 20 -2.78 0.08 5.64
N LEU A 21 -2.60 -0.51 4.46
CA LEU A 21 -3.52 -0.32 3.32
C LEU A 21 -4.93 -0.78 3.66
N HIS A 22 -5.06 -1.95 4.29
CA HIS A 22 -6.35 -2.46 4.70
C HIS A 22 -7.02 -1.52 5.74
N ALA A 23 -6.27 -1.05 6.74
CA ALA A 23 -6.78 -0.07 7.71
C ALA A 23 -7.21 1.24 7.04
N ALA A 24 -6.42 1.76 6.10
CA ALA A 24 -6.76 2.96 5.34
C ALA A 24 -8.02 2.76 4.49
N ALA A 25 -8.21 1.58 3.87
CA ALA A 25 -9.41 1.27 3.10
C ALA A 25 -10.67 1.27 3.98
N LEU A 26 -10.58 0.74 5.21
CA LEU A 26 -11.67 0.79 6.18
C LEU A 26 -11.98 2.23 6.61
N SER A 27 -10.96 3.05 6.89
CA SER A 27 -11.14 4.46 7.23
C SER A 27 -11.79 5.25 6.10
N VAL A 28 -11.32 5.11 4.85
CA VAL A 28 -11.94 5.77 3.69
C VAL A 28 -13.38 5.31 3.49
N SER A 29 -13.66 4.02 3.69
CA SER A 29 -15.02 3.49 3.62
C SER A 29 -15.95 4.08 4.69
N ASP A 30 -15.43 4.32 5.90
CA ASP A 30 -16.18 4.99 6.97
C ASP A 30 -16.44 6.47 6.64
N PHE A 31 -15.42 7.20 6.19
CA PHE A 31 -15.59 8.58 5.71
C PHE A 31 -16.60 8.66 4.56
N ASN A 32 -16.62 7.67 3.67
CA ASN A 32 -17.62 7.62 2.61
C ASN A 32 -19.05 7.48 3.16
N LYS A 33 -19.27 6.64 4.18
CA LYS A 33 -20.60 6.50 4.83
C LYS A 33 -21.02 7.81 5.52
N ARG A 34 -20.09 8.46 6.23
CA ARG A 34 -20.31 9.77 6.84
C ARG A 34 -20.69 10.80 5.80
N LEU A 35 -19.96 10.85 4.68
CA LEU A 35 -20.24 11.75 3.56
C LEU A 35 -21.61 11.48 2.93
N GLU A 36 -22.00 10.22 2.72
CA GLU A 36 -23.35 9.85 2.23
C GLU A 36 -24.45 10.39 3.16
N ALA A 37 -24.28 10.28 4.48
CA ALA A 37 -25.22 10.82 5.46
C ALA A 37 -25.29 12.36 5.42
N ILE A 38 -24.14 13.03 5.31
CA ILE A 38 -24.06 14.49 5.19
C ILE A 38 -24.78 14.95 3.92
N LEU A 39 -24.52 14.30 2.77
CA LEU A 39 -25.19 14.63 1.51
C LEU A 39 -26.70 14.47 1.61
N GLN A 40 -27.19 13.42 2.29
CA GLN A 40 -28.63 13.25 2.52
C GLN A 40 -29.24 14.34 3.40
N GLN A 41 -28.52 14.82 4.42
CA GLN A 41 -28.95 15.94 5.26
C GLN A 41 -29.03 17.22 4.44
N LEU A 42 -27.97 17.54 3.70
CA LEU A 42 -27.91 18.71 2.82
C LEU A 42 -29.01 18.70 1.75
N HIS A 43 -29.25 17.56 1.09
CA HIS A 43 -30.33 17.43 0.10
C HIS A 43 -31.74 17.65 0.69
N LYS A 44 -31.92 17.41 1.99
CA LYS A 44 -33.19 17.63 2.69
C LYS A 44 -33.25 18.98 3.41
N ASN A 45 -32.27 19.87 3.20
CA ASN A 45 -32.11 21.12 3.96
C ASN A 45 -32.11 20.92 5.49
N ILE A 46 -31.57 19.78 5.94
CA ILE A 46 -31.38 19.47 7.35
C ILE A 46 -29.97 19.91 7.74
N GLU A 47 -29.84 20.50 8.94
CA GLU A 47 -28.55 20.85 9.50
C GLU A 47 -27.62 19.64 9.61
N VAL A 48 -26.37 19.82 9.18
CA VAL A 48 -25.36 18.76 9.21
C VAL A 48 -24.96 18.47 10.65
N ARG A 49 -25.23 17.25 11.11
CA ARG A 49 -24.94 16.84 12.50
C ARG A 49 -23.48 16.52 12.74
N ASP A 50 -22.79 16.04 11.71
CA ASP A 50 -21.39 15.64 11.79
C ASP A 50 -20.48 16.85 11.57
N THR A 51 -20.26 17.60 12.65
CA THR A 51 -19.45 18.83 12.63
C THR A 51 -17.95 18.56 12.65
N THR A 52 -17.51 17.33 12.97
CA THR A 52 -16.08 16.97 13.03
C THR A 52 -15.57 16.34 11.74
N PHE A 53 -16.45 15.94 10.81
CA PHE A 53 -16.11 15.25 9.56
C PHE A 53 -14.91 15.84 8.82
N ALA A 54 -14.91 17.15 8.57
CA ALA A 54 -13.84 17.79 7.82
C ALA A 54 -12.49 17.75 8.57
N ALA A 55 -12.52 17.94 9.90
CA ALA A 55 -11.31 17.89 10.72
C ALA A 55 -10.72 16.47 10.75
N ASP A 56 -11.56 15.46 11.04
CA ASP A 56 -11.16 14.05 11.09
C ASP A 56 -10.60 13.59 9.74
N PHE A 57 -11.27 13.93 8.64
CA PHE A 57 -10.85 13.56 7.28
C PHE A 57 -9.50 14.19 6.93
N ASN A 58 -9.31 15.47 7.25
CA ASN A 58 -8.08 16.19 6.93
C ASN A 58 -6.89 15.67 7.76
N LEU A 59 -7.12 15.33 9.04
CA LEU A 59 -6.12 14.68 9.89
C LEU A 59 -5.73 13.30 9.34
N PHE A 60 -6.73 12.49 8.96
CA PHE A 60 -6.49 11.19 8.32
C PHE A 60 -5.64 11.32 7.06
N CYS A 61 -5.96 12.26 6.17
CA CYS A 61 -5.19 12.45 4.93
C CYS A 61 -3.75 12.89 5.19
N ALA A 62 -3.52 13.73 6.20
CA ALA A 62 -2.18 14.18 6.59
C ALA A 62 -1.35 13.05 7.21
N ASP A 63 -1.96 12.24 8.07
CA ASP A 63 -1.32 11.07 8.68
C ASP A 63 -0.99 10.02 7.61
N LEU A 64 -1.93 9.68 6.73
CA LEU A 64 -1.71 8.77 5.62
C LEU A 64 -0.56 9.24 4.73
N ARG A 65 -0.49 10.54 4.43
CA ARG A 65 0.60 11.11 3.63
C ARG A 65 1.96 10.91 4.30
N THR A 66 2.05 11.15 5.60
CA THR A 66 3.26 10.93 6.39
C THR A 66 3.69 9.46 6.31
N GLN A 67 2.76 8.54 6.55
CA GLN A 67 3.03 7.10 6.49
C GLN A 67 3.52 6.62 5.11
N VAL A 68 2.95 7.17 4.02
CA VAL A 68 3.38 6.85 2.65
C VAL A 68 4.80 7.34 2.39
N ASN A 69 5.11 8.60 2.77
CA ASN A 69 6.44 9.17 2.61
C ASN A 69 7.50 8.36 3.38
N ASP A 70 7.21 8.00 4.63
CA ASP A 70 8.13 7.24 5.48
C ASP A 70 8.42 5.84 4.91
N THR A 71 7.46 5.28 4.17
CA THR A 71 7.58 3.95 3.57
C THR A 71 8.40 3.98 2.27
N GLU A 72 8.38 5.08 1.51
CA GLU A 72 9.06 5.20 0.22
C GLU A 72 10.58 5.00 0.34
N ALA A 73 11.21 5.62 1.34
CA ALA A 73 12.64 5.55 1.57
C ALA A 73 13.13 4.11 1.75
N PHE A 74 12.38 3.30 2.51
CA PHE A 74 12.70 1.89 2.70
C PHE A 74 12.69 1.12 1.38
N TRP A 75 11.64 1.26 0.55
CA TRP A 75 11.52 0.47 -0.67
C TRP A 75 12.50 0.89 -1.76
N LEU A 76 12.88 2.17 -1.80
CA LEU A 76 13.97 2.64 -2.65
C LEU A 76 15.29 1.96 -2.25
N GLN A 77 15.61 1.94 -0.95
CA GLN A 77 16.81 1.29 -0.45
C GLN A 77 16.79 -0.23 -0.64
N ALA A 78 15.69 -0.89 -0.30
CA ALA A 78 15.53 -2.34 -0.44
C ALA A 78 15.74 -2.79 -1.90
N ARG A 79 15.23 -2.02 -2.87
CA ARG A 79 15.48 -2.29 -4.30
C ARG A 79 16.96 -2.11 -4.66
N ALA A 80 17.63 -1.10 -4.13
CA ALA A 80 19.06 -0.90 -4.36
C ALA A 80 19.89 -2.05 -3.77
N ASP A 81 19.56 -2.48 -2.55
CA ASP A 81 20.23 -3.57 -1.84
C ASP A 81 20.09 -4.90 -2.60
N VAL A 82 18.87 -5.24 -3.04
CA VAL A 82 18.61 -6.46 -3.84
C VAL A 82 19.44 -6.48 -5.13
N ARG A 83 19.63 -5.33 -5.77
CA ARG A 83 20.42 -5.21 -7.01
C ARG A 83 21.92 -5.18 -6.77
N ALA A 84 22.36 -4.83 -5.57
CA ALA A 84 23.76 -4.86 -5.18
C ALA A 84 24.23 -6.29 -4.84
N CYS A 85 23.31 -7.19 -4.47
CA CYS A 85 23.61 -8.60 -4.24
C CYS A 85 24.08 -9.31 -5.52
N LYS A 86 25.14 -10.10 -5.40
CA LYS A 86 25.65 -10.96 -6.48
C LYS A 86 24.75 -12.18 -6.63
N ALA A 87 24.79 -12.80 -7.81
CA ALA A 87 24.05 -14.04 -8.04
C ALA A 87 24.36 -15.13 -7.01
N ALA A 88 25.63 -15.26 -6.59
CA ALA A 88 26.05 -16.24 -5.58
C ALA A 88 25.46 -16.01 -4.19
N ASP A 89 24.99 -14.79 -3.88
CA ASP A 89 24.39 -14.47 -2.58
C ASP A 89 22.94 -14.98 -2.45
N TRP A 90 22.30 -15.35 -3.57
CA TRP A 90 20.94 -15.87 -3.63
C TRP A 90 20.90 -17.40 -3.58
N THR A 91 21.32 -17.96 -2.46
CA THR A 91 21.44 -19.40 -2.25
C THR A 91 20.09 -20.15 -2.37
N GLU A 92 20.13 -21.46 -2.62
CA GLU A 92 18.93 -22.28 -2.89
C GLU A 92 17.93 -22.32 -1.71
N ASP A 93 18.44 -22.32 -0.48
CA ASP A 93 17.65 -22.30 0.76
C ASP A 93 16.74 -21.07 0.87
N LEU A 94 17.07 -19.97 0.18
CA LEU A 94 16.24 -18.77 0.09
C LEU A 94 15.06 -18.90 -0.88
N ALA A 95 14.96 -19.99 -1.66
CA ALA A 95 13.88 -20.16 -2.64
C ALA A 95 12.49 -20.24 -2.01
N LEU A 96 12.35 -20.89 -0.85
CA LEU A 96 11.07 -20.96 -0.14
C LEU A 96 10.67 -19.61 0.47
N PRO A 97 11.55 -18.90 1.22
CA PRO A 97 11.31 -17.52 1.63
C PRO A 97 10.95 -16.57 0.47
N ALA A 98 11.61 -16.68 -0.68
CA ALA A 98 11.34 -15.86 -1.85
C ALA A 98 9.96 -16.14 -2.48
N LYS A 99 9.52 -17.41 -2.50
CA LYS A 99 8.13 -17.76 -2.85
C LYS A 99 7.12 -17.18 -1.87
N GLY A 100 7.45 -17.20 -0.57
CA GLY A 100 6.67 -16.53 0.46
C GLY A 100 6.49 -15.04 0.20
N LEU A 101 7.57 -14.34 -0.17
CA LEU A 101 7.51 -12.93 -0.54
C LEU A 101 6.60 -12.68 -1.76
N ASN A 102 6.69 -13.51 -2.80
CA ASN A 102 5.83 -13.38 -3.98
C ASN A 102 4.34 -13.50 -3.63
N SER A 103 3.99 -14.44 -2.73
CA SER A 103 2.63 -14.57 -2.20
C SER A 103 2.20 -13.32 -1.42
N ARG A 104 3.05 -12.81 -0.53
CA ARG A 104 2.78 -11.58 0.24
C ARG A 104 2.60 -10.35 -0.66
N ALA A 105 3.44 -10.19 -1.67
CA ALA A 105 3.34 -9.08 -2.63
C ALA A 105 2.03 -9.12 -3.42
N ARG A 106 1.50 -10.30 -3.76
CA ARG A 106 0.17 -10.43 -4.37
C ARG A 106 -0.94 -10.07 -3.39
N SER A 107 -0.84 -10.49 -2.14
CA SER A 107 -1.81 -10.11 -1.09
C SER A 107 -1.78 -8.60 -0.81
N LEU A 108 -0.59 -7.98 -0.86
CA LEU A 108 -0.43 -6.53 -0.79
C LEU A 108 -1.11 -5.82 -1.98
N SER A 109 -0.92 -6.32 -3.20
CA SER A 109 -1.60 -5.79 -4.39
C SER A 109 -3.12 -5.80 -4.23
N ARG A 110 -3.70 -6.89 -3.69
CA ARG A 110 -5.14 -6.95 -3.41
C ARG A 110 -5.59 -5.91 -2.37
N ALA A 111 -4.79 -5.68 -1.33
CA ALA A 111 -5.09 -4.64 -0.35
C ALA A 111 -5.03 -3.22 -0.98
N ALA A 112 -4.16 -3.00 -1.96
CA ALA A 112 -4.12 -1.76 -2.73
C ALA A 112 -5.36 -1.59 -3.64
N ASP A 113 -5.85 -2.68 -4.24
CA ASP A 113 -7.11 -2.68 -5.00
C ASP A 113 -8.32 -2.36 -4.11
N GLU A 114 -8.36 -2.92 -2.89
CA GLU A 114 -9.39 -2.60 -1.88
C GLU A 114 -9.37 -1.12 -1.50
N PHE A 115 -8.17 -0.56 -1.25
CA PHE A 115 -8.01 0.87 -0.96
C PHE A 115 -8.44 1.74 -2.13
N THR A 116 -8.06 1.38 -3.35
CA THR A 116 -8.46 2.09 -4.58
C THR A 116 -9.97 2.06 -4.77
N THR A 117 -10.61 0.91 -4.50
CA THR A 117 -12.08 0.79 -4.56
C THR A 117 -12.77 1.72 -3.55
N ALA A 118 -12.26 1.79 -2.31
CA ALA A 118 -12.79 2.70 -1.29
C ALA A 118 -12.60 4.17 -1.69
N TYR A 119 -11.42 4.52 -2.23
CA TYR A 119 -11.10 5.84 -2.76
C TYR A 119 -12.05 6.26 -3.89
N ASP A 120 -12.25 5.40 -4.89
CA ASP A 120 -13.11 5.68 -6.04
C ASP A 120 -14.55 5.93 -5.60
N ARG A 121 -15.04 5.13 -4.64
CA ARG A 121 -16.37 5.31 -4.06
C ARG A 121 -16.48 6.66 -3.34
N PHE A 122 -15.49 7.01 -2.52
CA PHE A 122 -15.43 8.31 -1.85
C PHE A 122 -15.46 9.48 -2.85
N CYS A 123 -14.63 9.42 -3.90
CA CYS A 123 -14.53 10.48 -4.90
C CYS A 123 -15.82 10.69 -5.68
N ARG A 124 -16.57 9.61 -5.97
CA ARG A 124 -17.89 9.71 -6.61
C ARG A 124 -18.87 10.53 -5.77
N ASN A 125 -18.91 10.30 -4.45
CA ASN A 125 -19.77 11.05 -3.53
C ASN A 125 -19.26 12.47 -3.30
N TYR A 126 -17.94 12.66 -3.24
CA TYR A 126 -17.32 13.98 -3.02
C TYR A 126 -17.55 14.96 -4.19
N LYS A 127 -17.71 14.50 -5.43
CA LYS A 127 -17.85 15.36 -6.62
C LYS A 127 -18.91 16.45 -6.48
N SER A 128 -19.98 16.20 -5.71
CA SER A 128 -21.09 17.13 -5.50
C SER A 128 -21.03 17.86 -4.15
N PHE A 129 -19.99 17.62 -3.35
CA PHE A 129 -19.86 18.15 -2.00
C PHE A 129 -19.08 19.46 -1.98
N THR A 130 -19.72 20.54 -1.54
CA THR A 130 -19.13 21.89 -1.46
C THR A 130 -19.20 22.51 -0.07
N ALA A 131 -19.81 21.83 0.91
CA ALA A 131 -20.09 22.39 2.23
C ALA A 131 -18.86 22.52 3.14
N ALA A 132 -17.77 21.79 2.85
CA ALA A 132 -16.52 21.90 3.60
C ALA A 132 -15.30 21.67 2.70
N LYS A 133 -14.17 22.27 3.07
CA LYS A 133 -12.88 22.04 2.41
C LYS A 133 -12.26 20.74 2.92
N LEU A 134 -12.19 19.74 2.04
CA LEU A 134 -11.56 18.46 2.29
C LEU A 134 -10.23 18.36 1.52
N ASN A 135 -9.22 17.76 2.13
CA ASN A 135 -7.91 17.51 1.53
C ASN A 135 -7.93 16.29 0.58
N VAL A 136 -8.90 16.23 -0.34
CA VAL A 136 -9.07 15.10 -1.28
C VAL A 136 -7.87 14.96 -2.22
N TRP A 137 -7.17 16.06 -2.50
CA TRP A 137 -5.93 16.04 -3.27
C TRP A 137 -4.81 15.24 -2.58
N LEU A 138 -4.72 15.29 -1.24
CA LEU A 138 -3.77 14.48 -0.46
C LEU A 138 -4.12 13.00 -0.57
N LEU A 139 -5.40 12.66 -0.41
CA LEU A 139 -5.87 11.28 -0.55
C LEU A 139 -5.58 10.73 -1.96
N THR A 140 -5.84 11.54 -2.99
CA THR A 140 -5.56 11.19 -4.39
C THR A 140 -4.07 10.95 -4.62
N SER A 141 -3.21 11.82 -4.07
CA SER A 141 -1.75 11.67 -4.17
C SER A 141 -1.29 10.37 -3.48
N CYS A 142 -1.81 10.09 -2.28
CA CYS A 142 -1.49 8.85 -1.56
C CYS A 142 -1.93 7.60 -2.33
N GLN A 143 -3.13 7.61 -2.94
CA GLN A 143 -3.61 6.49 -3.75
C GLN A 143 -2.68 6.23 -4.94
N SER A 144 -2.30 7.27 -5.68
CA SER A 144 -1.40 7.13 -6.83
C SER A 144 -0.01 6.63 -6.42
N ASP A 145 0.55 7.16 -5.32
CA ASP A 145 1.86 6.73 -4.82
C ASP A 145 1.84 5.27 -4.35
N LEU A 146 0.79 4.86 -3.64
CA LEU A 146 0.62 3.49 -3.16
C LEU A 146 0.43 2.49 -4.32
N ASP A 147 -0.37 2.84 -5.33
CA ASP A 147 -0.54 2.01 -6.54
C ASP A 147 0.81 1.80 -7.25
N ASN A 148 1.54 2.89 -7.50
CA ASN A 148 2.88 2.84 -8.08
C ASN A 148 3.87 2.02 -7.24
N LEU A 149 3.84 2.19 -5.91
CA LEU A 149 4.72 1.49 -4.99
C LEU A 149 4.43 -0.02 -4.96
N THR A 150 3.16 -0.42 -4.88
CA THR A 150 2.78 -1.84 -4.84
C THR A 150 3.16 -2.57 -6.12
N GLY A 151 3.03 -1.92 -7.28
CA GLY A 151 3.54 -2.42 -8.55
C GLY A 151 5.06 -2.68 -8.49
N LYS A 152 5.85 -1.72 -8.00
CA LYS A 152 7.31 -1.88 -7.84
C LYS A 152 7.67 -3.03 -6.90
N ILE A 153 6.95 -3.20 -5.79
CA ILE A 153 7.16 -4.30 -4.83
C ILE A 153 6.88 -5.65 -5.49
N LEU A 154 5.81 -5.77 -6.27
CA LEU A 154 5.49 -7.00 -7.01
C LEU A 154 6.58 -7.36 -8.02
N PHE A 155 7.15 -6.37 -8.72
CA PHE A 155 8.29 -6.60 -9.61
C PHE A 155 9.53 -7.04 -8.84
N LEU A 156 9.84 -6.40 -7.71
CA LEU A 156 10.98 -6.78 -6.86
C LEU A 156 10.86 -8.22 -6.36
N ALA A 157 9.68 -8.61 -5.88
CA ALA A 157 9.41 -9.98 -5.42
C ALA A 157 9.62 -11.02 -6.55
N ARG A 158 9.23 -10.70 -7.79
CA ARG A 158 9.47 -11.55 -8.96
C ARG A 158 10.96 -11.62 -9.33
N GLU A 159 11.69 -10.52 -9.19
CA GLU A 159 13.14 -10.45 -9.43
C GLU A 159 13.90 -11.36 -8.47
N ILE A 160 13.62 -11.25 -7.16
CA ILE A 160 14.22 -12.09 -6.11
C ILE A 160 13.91 -13.57 -6.36
N ALA A 161 12.64 -13.93 -6.60
CA ALA A 161 12.25 -15.31 -6.84
C ALA A 161 12.97 -15.93 -8.06
N LYS A 162 13.23 -15.13 -9.10
CA LYS A 162 13.98 -15.57 -10.28
C LYS A 162 15.46 -15.80 -9.97
N GLN A 163 16.05 -14.98 -9.12
CA GLN A 163 17.46 -15.13 -8.70
C GLN A 163 17.64 -16.42 -7.88
N THR A 164 16.77 -16.69 -6.91
CA THR A 164 16.85 -17.90 -6.07
C THR A 164 16.59 -19.18 -6.87
N GLU A 165 15.63 -19.18 -7.81
CA GLU A 165 15.30 -20.38 -8.60
C GLU A 165 16.40 -20.75 -9.62
N ARG A 166 17.14 -19.75 -10.16
CA ARG A 166 18.28 -20.02 -11.04
C ARG A 166 19.40 -20.78 -10.35
N ASN A 167 19.65 -20.48 -9.09
CA ASN A 167 20.71 -21.12 -8.32
C ASN A 167 20.29 -22.50 -7.81
N ARG A 168 19.00 -22.73 -7.58
CA ARG A 168 18.42 -24.06 -7.31
C ARG A 168 18.68 -25.08 -8.43
N GLY A 169 18.54 -24.65 -9.68
CA GLY A 169 18.77 -25.53 -10.84
C GLY A 169 20.25 -25.86 -11.13
N SER A 170 21.19 -25.14 -10.51
CA SER A 170 22.64 -25.30 -10.80
C SER A 170 23.29 -26.46 -10.05
N HIS A 171 22.65 -26.99 -8.99
CA HIS A 171 23.12 -28.15 -8.23
C HIS A 171 22.32 -29.44 -8.50
N ALA A 172 21.25 -29.40 -9.30
CA ALA A 172 20.46 -30.58 -9.65
C ALA A 172 21.06 -31.45 -10.78
N ASN A 173 22.12 -30.98 -11.43
CA ASN A 173 22.84 -31.68 -12.50
C ASN A 173 24.34 -31.89 -12.17
N GLY A 174 24.71 -31.85 -10.88
CA GLY A 174 26.07 -32.10 -10.40
C GLY A 174 26.21 -33.48 -9.76
#